data_AF-A0A2G1ZV00-F1
#
_entry.id   AF-A0A2G1ZV00-F1
#
_cell.length_a   1.000
_cell.length_b   1.000
_cell.length_c   1.000
_cell.angle_alpha   90.00
_cell.angle_beta   90.00
_cell.angle_gamma   90.00
#
_symmetry.space_group_name_H-M   'P 1'
#
loop_
_entity.id
_entity.type
_entity.pdbx_description
1 polymer ?
#
loop_
_entity_poly.entity_id
_entity_poly.type
_entity_poly.pdbx_seq_one_letter_code
_entity_poly.pdbx_strand_id
1 'polypeptide(L)'
;MQQRTVPQTTPQRFLAANNPMMPVHFFAPAALDARLAEFHAGFDGMVTYAVKANPDEAVIMRLCAGGIAGFDVASPDEITLIRRLCPRAALHYNNPVRSRDEIAFGIAAGVASWSVDDAGELAKLIAAGVANNEIAVRFKLPVGGAAYNFGAKFGADEPDAVDLLQQVAAAGLTPALTFHVGTQCRDAQAYATYVRAAVRIAQQAGVAIARLNVGGGFPSARDGAPVDMQPFFDAIDGAMGAFGQRPALVCEPGRGLVADSHAYGVQVKSLRAGRVYLNDGIYGGLSEFPSMVVPTFRVIAPDGTLRRGSVDA
;
A
#
# COMPACT_ATOMS: atom_id res chain seq x y z
N MET A 1 6.74 -2.02 -20.76
CA MET A 1 5.47 -2.31 -21.50
C MET A 1 4.77 -0.97 -21.67
N GLN A 2 4.57 -0.45 -22.90
CA GLN A 2 3.95 0.88 -23.08
C GLN A 2 2.46 0.79 -22.68
N GLN A 3 2.12 1.46 -21.57
CA GLN A 3 0.74 1.60 -21.10
C GLN A 3 -0.02 2.55 -22.04
N ARG A 4 -1.15 2.10 -22.58
CA ARG A 4 -2.07 2.95 -23.36
C ARG A 4 -3.32 3.21 -22.53
N THR A 5 -3.42 4.40 -21.96
CA THR A 5 -4.64 4.90 -21.33
C THR A 5 -5.65 5.30 -22.42
N VAL A 6 -6.81 4.65 -22.45
CA VAL A 6 -7.85 4.88 -23.47
C VAL A 6 -8.93 5.84 -22.92
N PRO A 7 -9.23 6.98 -23.57
CA PRO A 7 -10.31 7.86 -23.15
C PRO A 7 -11.70 7.32 -23.56
N GLN A 8 -12.67 7.46 -22.65
CA GLN A 8 -14.13 7.50 -22.93
C GLN A 8 -14.78 6.32 -23.67
N THR A 9 -14.16 5.15 -23.68
CA THR A 9 -14.83 3.90 -24.08
C THR A 9 -14.74 2.90 -22.94
N THR A 10 -15.84 2.20 -22.65
CA THR A 10 -15.80 1.11 -21.68
C THR A 10 -14.80 0.05 -22.17
N PRO A 11 -14.13 -0.70 -21.28
CA PRO A 11 -13.21 -1.76 -21.69
C PRO A 11 -13.82 -2.69 -22.76
N GLN A 12 -15.11 -3.01 -22.66
CA GLN A 12 -15.84 -3.81 -23.64
C GLN A 12 -15.85 -3.18 -25.04
N ARG A 13 -16.19 -1.89 -25.14
CA ARG A 13 -16.24 -1.18 -26.43
C ARG A 13 -14.86 -1.08 -27.05
N PHE A 14 -13.84 -0.78 -26.24
CA PHE A 14 -12.46 -0.70 -26.74
C PHE A 14 -11.99 -2.05 -27.28
N LEU A 15 -12.19 -3.13 -26.52
CA LEU A 15 -11.77 -4.47 -26.93
C LEU A 15 -12.46 -4.91 -28.22
N ALA A 16 -13.78 -4.67 -28.35
CA ALA A 16 -14.54 -5.00 -29.56
C ALA A 16 -14.07 -4.22 -30.80
N ALA A 17 -13.78 -2.93 -30.64
CA ALA A 17 -13.38 -2.07 -31.76
C ALA A 17 -11.93 -2.31 -32.22
N ASN A 18 -11.04 -2.73 -31.32
CA ASN A 18 -9.60 -2.76 -31.60
C ASN A 18 -9.02 -4.17 -31.69
N ASN A 19 -9.68 -5.19 -31.12
CA ASN A 19 -9.22 -6.57 -31.04
C ASN A 19 -7.70 -6.70 -30.79
N PRO A 20 -7.18 -6.14 -29.68
CA PRO A 20 -5.74 -6.04 -29.46
C PRO A 20 -5.10 -7.42 -29.28
N MET A 21 -3.96 -7.65 -29.94
CA MET A 21 -3.18 -8.88 -29.74
C MET A 21 -2.47 -8.93 -28.38
N MET A 22 -2.08 -7.76 -27.87
CA MET A 22 -1.38 -7.63 -26.59
C MET A 22 -2.38 -7.37 -25.47
N PRO A 23 -2.10 -7.83 -24.23
CA PRO A 23 -2.89 -7.46 -23.06
C PRO A 23 -2.98 -5.94 -22.88
N VAL A 24 -4.09 -5.48 -22.30
CA VAL A 24 -4.39 -4.05 -22.14
C VAL A 24 -4.73 -3.74 -20.69
N HIS A 25 -4.07 -2.73 -20.12
CA HIS A 25 -4.47 -2.14 -18.85
C HIS A 25 -5.47 -1.01 -19.11
N PHE A 26 -6.61 -1.07 -18.43
CA PHE A 26 -7.59 0.00 -18.40
C PHE A 26 -7.49 0.69 -17.05
N PHE A 27 -7.33 2.02 -17.09
CA PHE A 27 -7.35 2.87 -15.92
C PHE A 27 -8.67 3.66 -15.91
N ALA A 28 -9.37 3.66 -14.79
CA ALA A 28 -10.61 4.37 -14.53
C ALA A 28 -10.35 5.50 -13.52
N PRO A 29 -9.97 6.71 -13.98
CA PRO A 29 -9.52 7.77 -13.07
C PRO A 29 -10.59 8.21 -12.06
N ALA A 30 -11.86 8.21 -12.46
CA ALA A 30 -12.97 8.56 -11.57
C ALA A 30 -13.13 7.59 -10.39
N ALA A 31 -12.79 6.31 -10.57
CA ALA A 31 -12.82 5.33 -9.48
C ALA A 31 -11.66 5.57 -8.49
N LEU A 32 -10.49 5.97 -8.99
CA LEU A 32 -9.36 6.38 -8.13
C LEU A 32 -9.72 7.61 -7.30
N ASP A 33 -10.30 8.64 -7.95
CA ASP A 33 -10.71 9.87 -7.28
C ASP A 33 -11.76 9.62 -6.20
N ALA A 34 -12.76 8.77 -6.50
CA ALA A 34 -13.81 8.42 -5.54
C ALA A 34 -13.24 7.70 -4.30
N ARG A 35 -12.35 6.73 -4.50
CA ARG A 35 -11.70 6.03 -3.38
C ARG A 35 -10.75 6.96 -2.62
N LEU A 36 -10.05 7.87 -3.29
CA LEU A 36 -9.24 8.89 -2.63
C LEU A 36 -10.08 9.82 -1.75
N ALA A 37 -11.25 10.25 -2.25
CA ALA A 37 -12.18 11.08 -1.49
C ALA A 37 -12.71 10.33 -0.25
N GLU A 38 -13.00 9.03 -0.36
CA GLU A 38 -13.38 8.18 0.77
C GLU A 38 -12.29 8.15 1.85
N PHE A 39 -11.02 7.98 1.48
CA PHE A 39 -9.89 8.05 2.43
C PHE A 39 -9.74 9.43 3.08
N HIS A 40 -9.82 10.51 2.30
CA HIS A 40 -9.71 11.87 2.85
C HIS A 40 -10.88 12.26 3.76
N ALA A 41 -12.08 11.75 3.49
CA ALA A 41 -13.26 12.03 4.30
C ALA A 41 -13.30 11.19 5.58
N GLY A 42 -12.88 9.92 5.52
CA GLY A 42 -13.05 8.98 6.62
C GLY A 42 -11.82 8.81 7.53
N PHE A 43 -10.60 8.99 7.03
CA PHE A 43 -9.37 8.81 7.82
C PHE A 43 -8.92 10.12 8.47
N ASP A 44 -8.99 10.19 9.81
CA ASP A 44 -8.54 11.33 10.62
C ASP A 44 -7.00 11.40 10.73
N GLY A 45 -6.32 11.55 9.60
CA GLY A 45 -4.87 11.58 9.54
C GLY A 45 -4.31 11.81 8.14
N MET A 46 -3.00 11.69 8.01
CA MET A 46 -2.32 11.84 6.74
C MET A 46 -2.43 10.57 5.90
N VAL A 47 -2.98 10.68 4.70
CA VAL A 47 -3.00 9.60 3.71
C VAL A 47 -1.72 9.67 2.87
N THR A 48 -0.96 8.58 2.82
CA THR A 48 0.30 8.50 2.07
C THR A 48 0.24 7.34 1.09
N TYR A 49 0.46 7.57 -0.20
CA TYR A 49 0.29 6.50 -1.17
C TYR A 49 1.51 5.57 -1.20
N ALA A 50 1.30 4.27 -1.07
CA ALA A 50 2.36 3.26 -1.22
C ALA A 50 2.68 3.04 -2.70
N VAL A 51 3.77 3.67 -3.17
CA VAL A 51 4.13 3.77 -4.61
C VAL A 51 4.27 2.40 -5.27
N LYS A 52 4.86 1.43 -4.56
CA LYS A 52 5.01 0.03 -4.97
C LYS A 52 3.71 -0.65 -5.42
N ALA A 53 2.54 -0.15 -5.01
CA ALA A 53 1.26 -0.74 -5.40
C ALA A 53 0.95 -0.48 -6.88
N ASN A 54 1.27 0.71 -7.40
CA ASN A 54 1.21 1.03 -8.82
C ASN A 54 2.01 2.32 -9.09
N PRO A 55 3.26 2.22 -9.58
CA PRO A 55 4.13 3.37 -9.84
C PRO A 55 3.82 4.09 -11.17
N ASP A 56 2.69 3.79 -11.82
CA ASP A 56 2.28 4.47 -13.07
C ASP A 56 2.17 5.99 -12.86
N GLU A 57 2.81 6.77 -13.75
CA GLU A 57 2.85 8.22 -13.62
C GLU A 57 1.46 8.86 -13.64
N ALA A 58 0.52 8.32 -14.41
CA ALA A 58 -0.84 8.85 -14.48
C ALA A 58 -1.59 8.65 -13.15
N VAL A 59 -1.30 7.56 -12.43
CA VAL A 59 -1.82 7.33 -11.06
C VAL A 59 -1.20 8.32 -10.11
N ILE A 60 0.14 8.41 -10.07
CA ILE A 60 0.86 9.30 -9.15
C ILE A 60 0.45 10.76 -9.35
N MET A 61 0.48 11.26 -10.60
CA MET A 61 0.10 12.63 -10.90
C MET A 61 -1.34 12.93 -10.49
N ARG A 62 -2.26 11.98 -10.68
CA ARG A 62 -3.67 12.17 -10.31
C ARG A 62 -3.87 12.18 -8.80
N LEU A 63 -3.21 11.29 -8.07
CA LEU A 63 -3.21 11.29 -6.60
C LEU A 63 -2.64 12.59 -6.04
N CYS A 64 -1.55 13.08 -6.62
CA CYS A 64 -0.93 14.36 -6.28
C CYS A 64 -1.90 15.54 -6.47
N ALA A 65 -2.57 15.59 -7.63
CA ALA A 65 -3.59 16.59 -7.93
C ALA A 65 -4.82 16.46 -7.03
N GLY A 66 -5.14 15.24 -6.58
CA GLY A 66 -6.22 14.92 -5.66
C GLY A 66 -5.94 15.22 -4.19
N GLY A 67 -4.76 15.74 -3.84
CA GLY A 67 -4.44 16.20 -2.49
C GLY A 67 -3.54 15.26 -1.68
N ILE A 68 -3.02 14.18 -2.26
CA ILE A 68 -1.99 13.37 -1.58
C ILE A 68 -0.72 14.21 -1.40
N ALA A 69 -0.38 14.47 -0.14
CA ALA A 69 0.76 15.27 0.26
C ALA A 69 1.97 14.44 0.73
N GLY A 70 1.87 13.10 0.73
CA GLY A 70 2.99 12.22 1.05
C GLY A 70 2.91 10.86 0.38
N PHE A 71 4.06 10.21 0.25
CA PHE A 71 4.20 8.92 -0.43
C PHE A 71 5.05 7.98 0.42
N ASP A 72 4.56 6.75 0.62
CA ASP A 72 5.35 5.63 1.12
C ASP A 72 6.20 5.11 -0.04
N VAL A 73 7.52 5.29 0.10
CA VAL A 73 8.54 4.88 -0.88
C VAL A 73 9.43 3.80 -0.29
N ALA A 74 9.90 2.90 -1.15
CA ALA A 74 10.69 1.73 -0.79
C ALA A 74 12.03 1.62 -1.54
N SER A 75 12.32 2.53 -2.48
CA SER A 75 13.56 2.52 -3.27
C SER A 75 13.98 3.91 -3.80
N PRO A 76 15.24 4.09 -4.22
CA PRO A 76 15.71 5.29 -4.92
C PRO A 76 14.92 5.60 -6.20
N ASP A 77 14.45 4.59 -6.92
CA ASP A 77 13.64 4.77 -8.14
C ASP A 77 12.29 5.40 -7.81
N GLU A 78 11.63 4.93 -6.75
CA GLU A 78 10.36 5.51 -6.28
C GLU A 78 10.57 6.93 -5.74
N ILE A 79 11.64 7.18 -5.00
CA ILE A 79 12.01 8.53 -4.56
C ILE A 79 12.20 9.47 -5.77
N THR A 80 12.93 9.03 -6.79
CA THR A 80 13.18 9.79 -8.01
C THR A 80 11.89 10.10 -8.74
N LEU A 81 11.01 9.10 -8.86
CA LEU A 81 9.69 9.24 -9.48
C LEU A 81 8.85 10.29 -8.76
N ILE A 82 8.73 10.20 -7.43
CA ILE A 82 7.91 11.14 -6.65
C ILE A 82 8.53 12.53 -6.65
N ARG A 83 9.85 12.67 -6.57
CA ARG A 83 10.50 13.98 -6.66
C ARG A 83 10.28 14.65 -8.02
N ARG A 84 10.21 13.88 -9.11
CA ARG A 84 9.88 14.40 -10.44
C ARG A 84 8.42 14.86 -10.55
N LEU A 85 7.48 14.04 -10.09
CA LEU A 85 6.04 14.26 -10.32
C LEU A 85 5.38 15.11 -9.22
N CYS A 86 5.86 15.00 -7.99
CA CYS A 86 5.32 15.62 -6.78
C CYS A 86 6.45 16.18 -5.90
N PRO A 87 7.22 17.17 -6.37
CA PRO A 87 8.47 17.61 -5.74
C PRO A 87 8.32 18.06 -4.28
N ARG A 88 7.13 18.55 -3.88
CA ARG A 88 6.85 19.03 -2.52
C ARG A 88 6.25 17.98 -1.59
N ALA A 89 5.95 16.78 -2.08
CA ALA A 89 5.34 15.75 -1.23
C ALA A 89 6.35 15.24 -0.19
N ALA A 90 5.85 14.91 1.00
CA ALA A 90 6.64 14.20 2.00
C ALA A 90 6.99 12.80 1.48
N LEU A 91 8.25 12.39 1.65
CA LEU A 91 8.67 11.03 1.39
C LEU A 91 8.81 10.32 2.72
N HIS A 92 8.06 9.23 2.90
CA HIS A 92 8.21 8.34 4.03
C HIS A 92 8.88 7.07 3.52
N TYR A 93 10.14 6.84 3.89
CA TYR A 93 10.91 5.71 3.40
C TYR A 93 10.70 4.51 4.33
N ASN A 94 9.59 3.78 4.17
CA ASN A 94 9.18 2.74 5.11
C ASN A 94 9.66 1.32 4.76
N ASN A 95 10.56 1.16 3.79
CA ASN A 95 11.39 -0.04 3.74
C ASN A 95 12.39 0.00 4.90
N PRO A 96 12.28 -0.90 5.90
CA PRO A 96 13.11 -0.81 7.10
C PRO A 96 14.57 -1.17 6.82
N VAL A 97 14.82 -1.99 5.80
CA VAL A 97 16.16 -2.49 5.45
C VAL A 97 16.69 -1.75 4.23
N ARG A 98 17.74 -0.94 4.41
CA ARG A 98 18.36 -0.13 3.34
C ARG A 98 19.89 -0.23 3.36
N SER A 99 20.52 -0.21 2.19
CA SER A 99 21.96 -0.01 2.07
C SER A 99 22.37 1.40 2.51
N ARG A 100 23.67 1.58 2.78
CA ARG A 100 24.20 2.92 3.13
C ARG A 100 24.03 3.92 1.99
N ASP A 101 24.13 3.45 0.75
CA ASP A 101 23.95 4.28 -0.45
C ASP A 101 22.48 4.71 -0.61
N GLU A 102 21.52 3.82 -0.33
CA GLU A 102 20.09 4.18 -0.30
C GLU A 102 19.77 5.20 0.78
N ILE A 103 20.41 5.10 1.96
CA ILE A 103 20.25 6.09 3.04
C ILE A 103 20.82 7.43 2.61
N ALA A 104 22.05 7.47 2.07
CA ALA A 104 22.66 8.70 1.58
C ALA A 104 21.81 9.36 0.48
N PHE A 105 21.26 8.56 -0.43
CA PHE A 105 20.35 9.02 -1.48
C PHE A 105 19.07 9.62 -0.89
N GLY A 106 18.42 8.94 0.07
CA GLY A 106 17.20 9.44 0.70
C GLY A 106 17.43 10.72 1.52
N ILE A 107 18.58 10.86 2.19
CA ILE A 107 18.96 12.11 2.88
C ILE A 107 19.07 13.24 1.86
N ALA A 108 19.81 13.03 0.76
CA ALA A 108 19.97 14.03 -0.30
C ALA A 108 18.63 14.40 -0.96
N ALA A 109 17.69 13.45 -1.04
CA ALA A 109 16.35 13.68 -1.54
C ALA A 109 15.39 14.29 -0.50
N GLY A 110 15.82 14.55 0.74
CA GLY A 110 14.97 15.12 1.79
C GLY A 110 13.84 14.21 2.24
N VAL A 111 14.13 12.92 2.46
CA VAL A 111 13.19 11.99 3.10
C VAL A 111 12.79 12.54 4.48
N ALA A 112 11.49 12.56 4.74
CA ALA A 112 10.92 13.18 5.94
C ALA A 112 10.93 12.22 7.15
N SER A 113 10.64 10.95 6.91
CA SER A 113 10.64 9.90 7.94
C SER A 113 11.19 8.58 7.41
N TRP A 114 11.72 7.77 8.32
CA TRP A 114 12.38 6.50 8.04
C TRP A 114 11.79 5.42 8.94
N SER A 115 11.48 4.24 8.40
CA SER A 115 11.15 3.10 9.28
C SER A 115 12.39 2.32 9.70
N VAL A 116 12.36 1.65 10.84
CA VAL A 116 13.37 0.65 11.27
C VAL A 116 12.67 -0.50 11.99
N ASP A 117 13.20 -1.72 11.91
CA ASP A 117 12.72 -2.86 12.69
C ASP A 117 13.81 -3.59 13.48
N ASP A 118 15.05 -3.11 13.43
CA ASP A 118 16.15 -3.58 14.27
C ASP A 118 17.18 -2.48 14.58
N ALA A 119 18.04 -2.76 15.56
CA ALA A 119 19.01 -1.79 16.09
C ALA A 119 20.15 -1.47 15.10
N GLY A 120 20.49 -2.42 14.22
CA GLY A 120 21.48 -2.23 13.16
C GLY A 120 21.00 -1.25 12.10
N GLU A 121 19.72 -1.31 11.71
CA GLU A 121 19.13 -0.34 10.79
C GLU A 121 19.08 1.06 11.40
N LEU A 122 18.72 1.18 12.69
CA LEU A 122 18.78 2.45 13.41
C LEU A 122 20.22 3.01 13.46
N ALA A 123 21.19 2.17 13.80
CA ALA A 123 22.60 2.57 13.86
C ALA A 123 23.12 3.05 12.49
N LYS A 124 22.67 2.44 11.38
CA LYS A 124 23.01 2.92 10.02
C LYS A 124 22.48 4.31 9.74
N LEU A 125 21.22 4.62 10.13
CA LEU A 125 20.64 5.95 9.94
C LEU A 125 21.39 7.01 10.76
N ILE A 126 21.67 6.73 12.03
CA ILE A 126 22.43 7.63 12.91
C ILE A 126 23.84 7.87 12.33
N ALA A 127 24.54 6.81 11.94
CA ALA A 127 25.89 6.92 11.37
C ALA A 127 25.93 7.68 10.04
N ALA A 128 24.84 7.67 9.27
CA ALA A 128 24.71 8.41 8.02
C ALA A 128 24.35 9.90 8.23
N GLY A 129 24.10 10.33 9.46
CA GLY A 129 23.77 11.73 9.78
C GLY A 129 22.29 12.08 9.69
N VAL A 130 21.39 11.09 9.75
CA VAL A 130 19.97 11.36 9.98
C VAL A 130 19.82 11.98 11.37
N ALA A 131 19.42 13.26 11.40
CA ALA A 131 19.28 14.04 12.62
C ALA A 131 17.96 14.83 12.55
N ASN A 132 17.21 14.86 13.65
CA ASN A 132 15.90 15.52 13.76
C ASN A 132 14.79 14.97 12.83
N ASN A 133 15.01 13.81 12.20
CA ASN A 133 13.96 13.12 11.46
C ASN A 133 13.08 12.26 12.39
N GLU A 134 11.91 11.93 11.89
CA GLU A 134 11.07 10.90 12.48
C GLU A 134 11.58 9.50 12.13
N ILE A 135 11.64 8.65 13.15
CA ILE A 135 11.92 7.22 13.01
C ILE A 135 10.69 6.43 13.43
N ALA A 136 10.05 5.77 12.46
CA ALA A 136 8.92 4.90 12.67
C ALA A 136 9.41 3.48 12.99
N VAL A 137 9.43 3.10 14.26
CA VAL A 137 9.75 1.73 14.67
C VAL A 137 8.62 0.81 14.20
N ARG A 138 8.95 -0.08 13.27
CA ARG A 138 8.01 -1.04 12.71
C ARG A 138 7.94 -2.25 13.62
N PHE A 139 6.74 -2.56 14.10
CA PHE A 139 6.49 -3.75 14.90
C PHE A 139 5.54 -4.72 14.19
N LYS A 140 5.53 -5.97 14.67
CA LYS A 140 4.63 -7.02 14.22
C LYS A 140 3.90 -7.64 15.40
N LEU A 141 2.79 -8.33 15.10
CA LEU A 141 2.12 -9.20 16.04
C LEU A 141 2.20 -10.65 15.54
N PRO A 142 2.11 -11.64 16.43
CA PRO A 142 1.91 -13.02 16.02
C PRO A 142 0.60 -13.11 15.22
N VAL A 143 0.68 -13.35 13.91
CA VAL A 143 -0.51 -13.42 13.06
C VAL A 143 -0.92 -14.87 12.81
N GLY A 144 -2.14 -15.23 13.19
CA GLY A 144 -2.83 -16.40 12.65
C GLY A 144 -3.68 -16.01 11.43
N GLY A 145 -3.48 -16.65 10.28
CA GLY A 145 -4.51 -16.69 9.21
C GLY A 145 -4.58 -15.56 8.17
N ALA A 146 -3.59 -14.67 8.04
CA ALA A 146 -3.58 -13.72 6.90
C ALA A 146 -3.30 -14.44 5.56
N ALA A 147 -4.07 -14.12 4.51
CA ALA A 147 -3.97 -14.74 3.18
C ALA A 147 -2.60 -14.58 2.50
N TYR A 148 -1.81 -13.58 2.92
CA TYR A 148 -0.39 -13.44 2.59
C TYR A 148 0.35 -12.82 3.78
N ASN A 149 1.24 -13.59 4.41
CA ASN A 149 1.90 -13.23 5.65
C ASN A 149 3.12 -12.32 5.41
N PHE A 150 2.90 -11.04 5.07
CA PHE A 150 3.96 -10.03 5.07
C PHE A 150 4.51 -9.76 6.50
N GLY A 151 3.74 -10.09 7.54
CA GLY A 151 4.13 -9.91 8.95
C GLY A 151 5.22 -10.86 9.42
N ALA A 152 5.49 -11.96 8.73
CA ALA A 152 6.52 -12.92 9.11
C ALA A 152 7.96 -12.43 8.86
N LYS A 153 8.16 -11.51 7.90
CA LYS A 153 9.51 -11.10 7.46
C LYS A 153 10.02 -9.81 8.11
N PHE A 154 9.16 -8.86 8.40
CA PHE A 154 9.54 -7.51 8.85
C PHE A 154 8.76 -7.09 10.08
N GLY A 155 9.43 -6.33 10.94
CA GLY A 155 8.89 -5.84 12.20
C GLY A 155 9.52 -6.50 13.42
N ALA A 156 9.81 -5.67 14.41
CA ALA A 156 10.22 -6.06 15.76
C ALA A 156 9.03 -6.68 16.52
N ASP A 157 9.30 -7.67 17.38
CA ASP A 157 8.31 -8.08 18.38
C ASP A 157 8.14 -6.97 19.43
N GLU A 158 7.07 -7.00 20.24
CA GLU A 158 6.77 -5.90 21.18
C GLU A 158 7.96 -5.51 22.08
N PRO A 159 8.73 -6.44 22.69
CA PRO A 159 9.89 -6.08 23.51
C PRO A 159 11.01 -5.37 22.74
N ASP A 160 11.34 -5.87 21.55
CA ASP A 160 12.37 -5.25 20.70
C ASP A 160 11.92 -3.85 20.23
N ALA A 161 10.63 -3.68 19.93
CA ALA A 161 10.06 -2.39 19.56
C ALA A 161 10.12 -1.37 20.71
N VAL A 162 9.95 -1.82 21.95
CA VAL A 162 10.14 -1.00 23.16
C VAL A 162 11.58 -0.50 23.24
N ASP A 163 12.54 -1.41 23.14
CA ASP A 163 13.98 -1.07 23.22
C ASP A 163 14.40 -0.13 22.07
N LEU A 164 13.92 -0.36 20.86
CA LEU A 164 14.19 0.50 19.71
C LEU A 164 13.61 1.90 19.90
N LEU A 165 12.38 2.01 20.41
CA LEU A 165 11.74 3.31 20.62
C LEU A 165 12.49 4.14 21.67
N GLN A 166 13.02 3.50 22.72
CA GLN A 166 13.91 4.13 23.70
C GLN A 166 15.22 4.60 23.07
N GLN A 167 15.84 3.79 22.21
CA GLN A 167 17.07 4.17 21.50
C GLN A 167 16.85 5.36 20.56
N VAL A 168 15.72 5.40 19.84
CA VAL A 168 15.34 6.54 18.99
C VAL A 168 15.25 7.82 19.81
N ALA A 169 14.55 7.78 20.96
CA ALA A 169 14.43 8.92 21.86
C ALA A 169 15.79 9.35 22.44
N ALA A 170 16.61 8.40 22.88
CA ALA A 170 17.95 8.66 23.43
C ALA A 170 18.91 9.27 22.39
N ALA A 171 18.72 8.96 21.11
CA ALA A 171 19.46 9.57 20.00
C ALA A 171 18.98 10.98 19.63
N GLY A 172 17.96 11.52 20.31
CA GLY A 172 17.36 12.83 20.00
C GLY A 172 16.55 12.86 18.71
N LEU A 173 16.16 11.69 18.18
CA LEU A 173 15.30 11.56 17.01
C LEU A 173 13.83 11.56 17.43
N THR A 174 12.93 11.85 16.50
CA THR A 174 11.48 11.90 16.80
C THR A 174 10.89 10.48 16.78
N PRO A 175 10.43 9.94 17.92
CA PRO A 175 9.91 8.58 17.98
C PRO A 175 8.53 8.46 17.32
N ALA A 176 8.35 7.45 16.48
CA ALA A 176 7.07 7.06 15.90
C ALA A 176 6.95 5.54 15.87
N LEU A 177 5.73 5.04 15.71
CA LEU A 177 5.47 3.61 15.51
C LEU A 177 4.79 3.37 14.17
N THR A 178 5.07 2.22 13.57
CA THR A 178 4.36 1.75 12.39
C THR A 178 4.10 0.25 12.41
N PHE A 179 3.06 -0.19 11.72
CA PHE A 179 2.78 -1.60 11.51
C PHE A 179 2.14 -1.81 10.13
N HIS A 180 1.98 -3.06 9.72
CA HIS A 180 1.25 -3.41 8.52
C HIS A 180 0.44 -4.69 8.76
N VAL A 181 -0.89 -4.61 8.73
CA VAL A 181 -1.77 -5.73 9.10
C VAL A 181 -1.73 -6.94 8.14
N GLY A 182 -1.23 -6.71 6.92
CA GLY A 182 -1.18 -7.70 5.85
C GLY A 182 -2.01 -7.24 4.64
N THR A 183 -1.61 -7.62 3.43
CA THR A 183 -2.31 -7.19 2.21
C THR A 183 -3.71 -7.80 2.16
N GLN A 184 -4.69 -7.05 1.63
CA GLN A 184 -6.07 -7.52 1.47
C GLN A 184 -6.75 -7.94 2.80
N CYS A 185 -6.42 -7.24 3.90
CA CYS A 185 -7.02 -7.48 5.21
C CYS A 185 -8.49 -7.05 5.20
N ARG A 186 -9.40 -7.99 5.46
CA ARG A 186 -10.85 -7.72 5.51
C ARG A 186 -11.41 -7.53 6.91
N ASP A 187 -10.60 -7.77 7.92
CA ASP A 187 -11.00 -7.60 9.31
C ASP A 187 -10.53 -6.24 9.82
N ALA A 188 -11.47 -5.30 9.98
CA ALA A 188 -11.19 -3.99 10.55
C ALA A 188 -10.63 -4.08 11.99
N GLN A 189 -11.02 -5.09 12.77
CA GLN A 189 -10.55 -5.26 14.14
C GLN A 189 -9.09 -5.69 14.24
N ALA A 190 -8.50 -6.17 13.14
CA ALA A 190 -7.06 -6.38 13.05
C ALA A 190 -6.31 -5.07 13.30
N TYR A 191 -6.73 -3.95 12.69
CA TYR A 191 -6.10 -2.64 12.89
C TYR A 191 -6.20 -2.19 14.35
N ALA A 192 -7.39 -2.29 14.96
CA ALA A 192 -7.58 -1.94 16.36
C ALA A 192 -6.66 -2.75 17.29
N THR A 193 -6.41 -4.02 16.95
CA THR A 193 -5.48 -4.89 17.70
C THR A 193 -4.04 -4.41 17.61
N TYR A 194 -3.59 -4.00 16.43
CA TYR A 194 -2.26 -3.40 16.26
C TYR A 194 -2.16 -2.03 16.95
N VAL A 195 -3.18 -1.18 16.88
CA VAL A 195 -3.20 0.12 17.60
C VAL A 195 -3.07 -0.11 19.10
N ARG A 196 -3.79 -1.08 19.68
CA ARG A 196 -3.64 -1.44 21.10
C ARG A 196 -2.23 -1.94 21.45
N ALA A 197 -1.56 -2.62 20.52
CA ALA A 197 -0.16 -3.01 20.71
C ALA A 197 0.78 -1.81 20.68
N ALA A 198 0.57 -0.86 19.77
CA ALA A 198 1.33 0.39 19.75
C ALA A 198 1.19 1.18 21.06
N VAL A 199 -0.01 1.19 21.65
CA VAL A 199 -0.24 1.79 22.98
C VAL A 199 0.63 1.10 24.04
N ARG A 200 0.63 -0.25 24.10
CA ARG A 200 1.45 -1.01 25.06
C ARG A 200 2.94 -0.73 24.87
N ILE A 201 3.43 -0.75 23.63
CA ILE A 201 4.83 -0.49 23.30
C ILE A 201 5.22 0.92 23.78
N ALA A 202 4.47 1.95 23.41
CA ALA A 202 4.78 3.33 23.81
C ALA A 202 4.76 3.51 25.34
N GLN A 203 3.79 2.90 26.03
CA GLN A 203 3.69 2.93 27.49
C GLN A 203 4.86 2.23 28.18
N GLN A 204 5.23 1.03 27.73
CA GLN A 204 6.35 0.26 28.29
C GLN A 204 7.70 0.95 28.01
N ALA A 205 7.85 1.56 26.84
CA ALA A 205 9.03 2.35 26.52
C ALA A 205 9.14 3.62 27.39
N GLY A 206 8.02 4.14 27.90
CA GLY A 206 7.98 5.44 28.58
C GLY A 206 8.22 6.60 27.61
N VAL A 207 7.92 6.42 26.32
CA VAL A 207 8.20 7.39 25.25
C VAL A 207 6.90 7.84 24.60
N ALA A 208 6.70 9.16 24.52
CA ALA A 208 5.63 9.74 23.72
C ALA A 208 6.02 9.67 22.24
N ILE A 209 5.14 9.07 21.43
CA ILE A 209 5.33 8.99 19.98
C ILE A 209 4.66 10.17 19.29
N ALA A 210 5.31 10.74 18.26
CA ALA A 210 4.75 11.85 17.49
C ALA A 210 3.68 11.37 16.51
N ARG A 211 3.91 10.20 15.90
CA ARG A 211 3.00 9.59 14.92
C ARG A 211 2.81 8.10 15.15
N LEU A 212 1.59 7.66 14.84
CA LEU A 212 1.28 6.26 14.61
C LEU A 212 0.90 6.08 13.14
N ASN A 213 1.75 5.37 12.41
CA ASN A 213 1.51 5.01 11.03
C ASN A 213 0.90 3.60 10.96
N VAL A 214 -0.40 3.53 10.69
CA VAL A 214 -1.16 2.26 10.64
C VAL A 214 -0.89 1.42 9.38
N GLY A 215 0.02 1.91 8.51
CA GLY A 215 0.47 1.25 7.31
C GLY A 215 -0.64 1.04 6.29
N GLY A 216 -0.45 0.03 5.45
CA GLY A 216 -1.40 -0.41 4.45
C GLY A 216 -2.14 -1.67 4.86
N GLY A 217 -2.65 -2.39 3.84
CA GLY A 217 -3.41 -3.61 4.02
C GLY A 217 -4.90 -3.48 3.71
N PHE A 218 -5.38 -2.24 3.57
CA PHE A 218 -6.77 -1.94 3.19
C PHE A 218 -7.18 -2.75 1.95
N PRO A 219 -8.35 -3.41 1.98
CA PRO A 219 -8.73 -4.35 0.95
C PRO A 219 -9.26 -3.63 -0.30
N SER A 220 -9.17 -4.30 -1.44
CA SER A 220 -9.89 -3.93 -2.67
C SER A 220 -11.06 -4.89 -2.91
N ALA A 221 -11.98 -4.54 -3.80
CA ALA A 221 -13.11 -5.38 -4.23
C ALA A 221 -12.68 -6.51 -5.19
N ARG A 222 -11.50 -7.10 -4.95
CA ARG A 222 -10.82 -8.04 -5.85
C ARG A 222 -11.69 -9.26 -6.20
N ASP A 223 -12.35 -9.84 -5.20
CA ASP A 223 -13.23 -10.99 -5.35
C ASP A 223 -14.69 -10.61 -5.70
N GLY A 224 -14.92 -9.35 -6.07
CA GLY A 224 -16.22 -8.83 -6.45
C GLY A 224 -17.10 -8.36 -5.30
N ALA A 225 -16.75 -8.64 -4.05
CA ALA A 225 -17.45 -8.07 -2.90
C ALA A 225 -17.05 -6.59 -2.73
N PRO A 226 -18.00 -5.64 -2.71
CA PRO A 226 -17.71 -4.24 -2.40
C PRO A 226 -16.98 -4.10 -1.06
N VAL A 227 -16.09 -3.13 -0.98
CA VAL A 227 -15.37 -2.78 0.25
C VAL A 227 -15.83 -1.40 0.67
N ASP A 228 -16.35 -1.33 1.90
CA ASP A 228 -16.58 -0.10 2.65
C ASP A 228 -15.36 0.15 3.55
N MET A 229 -14.72 1.32 3.43
CA MET A 229 -13.56 1.67 4.24
C MET A 229 -13.93 2.21 5.63
N GLN A 230 -15.17 2.68 5.83
CA GLN A 230 -15.59 3.32 7.08
C GLN A 230 -15.35 2.44 8.31
N PRO A 231 -15.69 1.12 8.30
CA PRO A 231 -15.43 0.26 9.46
C PRO A 231 -13.95 0.17 9.86
N PHE A 232 -13.02 0.31 8.91
CA PHE A 232 -11.59 0.31 9.19
C PHE A 232 -11.17 1.60 9.88
N PHE A 233 -11.66 2.74 9.39
CA PHE A 233 -11.39 4.06 9.98
C PHE A 233 -11.94 4.15 11.40
N ASP A 234 -13.18 3.71 11.61
CA ASP A 234 -13.81 3.68 12.94
C ASP A 234 -13.06 2.78 13.93
N ALA A 235 -12.60 1.61 13.47
CA ALA A 235 -11.84 0.69 14.31
C ALA A 235 -10.46 1.25 14.70
N ILE A 236 -9.79 1.95 13.78
CA ILE A 236 -8.53 2.65 14.06
C ILE A 236 -8.78 3.78 15.06
N ASP A 237 -9.71 4.67 14.77
CA ASP A 237 -10.00 5.86 15.58
C ASP A 237 -10.45 5.48 17.00
N GLY A 238 -11.38 4.54 17.13
CA GLY A 238 -11.86 4.06 18.42
C GLY A 238 -10.75 3.47 19.30
N ALA A 239 -9.74 2.84 18.69
CA ALA A 239 -8.58 2.31 19.43
C ALA A 239 -7.57 3.40 19.84
N MET A 240 -7.56 4.57 19.18
CA MET A 240 -6.66 5.68 19.51
C MET A 240 -6.95 6.30 20.88
N GLY A 241 -8.17 6.16 21.39
CA GLY A 241 -8.57 6.70 22.71
C GLY A 241 -7.78 6.13 23.89
N ALA A 242 -7.04 5.03 23.70
CA ALA A 242 -6.20 4.44 24.72
C ALA A 242 -4.80 5.10 24.87
N PHE A 243 -4.42 6.00 23.96
CA PHE A 243 -3.21 6.80 24.12
C PHE A 243 -3.46 7.94 25.13
N GLY A 244 -2.55 8.13 26.09
CA GLY A 244 -2.62 9.27 27.00
C GLY A 244 -2.46 10.61 26.26
N GLN A 245 -1.49 10.69 25.36
CA GLN A 245 -1.38 11.75 24.37
C GLN A 245 -1.59 11.14 22.98
N ARG A 246 -2.67 11.55 22.29
CA ARG A 246 -3.02 11.02 20.96
C ARG A 246 -1.96 11.45 19.93
N PRO A 247 -1.22 10.51 19.31
CA PRO A 247 -0.28 10.84 18.26
C PRO A 247 -1.01 11.16 16.95
N ALA A 248 -0.36 11.87 16.04
CA ALA A 248 -0.91 12.08 14.71
C ALA A 248 -0.99 10.75 13.94
N LEU A 249 -2.05 10.56 13.17
CA LEU A 249 -2.25 9.35 12.37
C LEU A 249 -1.68 9.49 10.96
N VAL A 250 -1.14 8.38 10.46
CA VAL A 250 -0.72 8.21 9.06
C VAL A 250 -1.21 6.85 8.57
N CYS A 251 -1.65 6.75 7.32
CA CYS A 251 -1.87 5.46 6.65
C CYS A 251 -1.15 5.39 5.31
N GLU A 252 -0.95 4.16 4.83
CA GLU A 252 -0.20 3.84 3.60
C GLU A 252 -1.03 3.01 2.61
N PRO A 253 -2.22 3.46 2.19
CA PRO A 253 -3.05 2.64 1.32
C PRO A 253 -2.37 2.49 -0.05
N GLY A 254 -2.04 1.25 -0.39
CA GLY A 254 -1.63 0.85 -1.74
C GLY A 254 -2.81 0.25 -2.51
N ARG A 255 -2.98 -1.07 -2.39
CA ARG A 255 -4.05 -1.84 -3.05
C ARG A 255 -5.45 -1.26 -2.79
N GLY A 256 -5.78 -0.98 -1.53
CA GLY A 256 -7.10 -0.45 -1.15
C GLY A 256 -7.43 0.91 -1.78
N LEU A 257 -6.43 1.68 -2.23
CA LEU A 257 -6.63 2.93 -2.95
C LEU A 257 -6.71 2.73 -4.47
N VAL A 258 -5.80 1.96 -5.05
CA VAL A 258 -5.60 1.96 -6.51
C VAL A 258 -6.26 0.80 -7.26
N ALA A 259 -6.43 -0.37 -6.63
CA ALA A 259 -6.71 -1.60 -7.39
C ALA A 259 -8.08 -1.57 -8.10
N ASP A 260 -9.11 -1.04 -7.44
CA ASP A 260 -10.48 -0.97 -8.00
C ASP A 260 -10.62 0.05 -9.14
N SER A 261 -9.58 0.87 -9.36
CA SER A 261 -9.51 1.80 -10.51
C SER A 261 -8.91 1.18 -11.77
N HIS A 262 -8.56 -0.10 -11.75
CA HIS A 262 -7.91 -0.76 -12.88
C HIS A 262 -8.66 -2.03 -13.33
N ALA A 263 -8.61 -2.31 -14.63
CA ALA A 263 -8.97 -3.60 -15.19
C ALA A 263 -7.88 -4.08 -16.14
N TYR A 264 -7.71 -5.40 -16.23
CA TYR A 264 -6.72 -6.02 -17.10
C TYR A 264 -7.40 -6.90 -18.15
N GLY A 265 -7.30 -6.48 -19.41
CA GLY A 265 -7.84 -7.19 -20.56
C GLY A 265 -6.83 -8.16 -21.14
N VAL A 266 -7.18 -9.44 -21.14
CA VAL A 266 -6.41 -10.53 -21.75
C VAL A 266 -7.27 -11.26 -22.78
N GLN A 267 -6.63 -11.83 -23.79
CA GLN A 267 -7.28 -12.58 -24.87
C GLN A 267 -7.17 -14.08 -24.62
N VAL A 268 -8.25 -14.81 -24.88
CA VAL A 268 -8.23 -16.28 -24.97
C VAL A 268 -7.54 -16.68 -26.27
N LYS A 269 -6.36 -17.28 -26.18
CA LYS A 269 -5.57 -17.79 -27.31
C LYS A 269 -6.02 -19.18 -27.77
N SER A 270 -6.46 -20.02 -26.83
CA SER A 270 -6.86 -21.38 -27.13
C SER A 270 -7.79 -21.92 -26.05
N LEU A 271 -8.70 -22.79 -26.46
CA LEU A 271 -9.44 -23.68 -25.58
C LEU A 271 -8.96 -25.10 -25.88
N ARG A 272 -8.44 -25.83 -24.89
CA ARG A 272 -7.99 -27.22 -25.09
C ARG A 272 -8.35 -28.07 -23.88
N ALA A 273 -9.06 -29.17 -24.09
CA ALA A 273 -9.40 -30.14 -23.04
C ALA A 273 -9.94 -29.46 -21.76
N GLY A 274 -10.92 -28.57 -21.90
CA GLY A 274 -11.53 -27.82 -20.78
C GLY A 274 -10.65 -26.72 -20.17
N ARG A 275 -9.47 -26.42 -20.74
CA ARG A 275 -8.56 -25.37 -20.25
C ARG A 275 -8.58 -24.14 -21.14
N VAL A 276 -8.53 -22.98 -20.51
CA VAL A 276 -8.40 -21.66 -21.15
C VAL A 276 -6.93 -21.24 -21.15
N TYR A 277 -6.40 -20.91 -22.32
CA TYR A 277 -5.05 -20.39 -22.49
C TYR A 277 -5.13 -18.90 -22.83
N LEU A 278 -4.49 -18.07 -22.03
CA LEU A 278 -4.52 -16.61 -22.17
C LEU A 278 -3.25 -16.12 -22.89
N ASN A 279 -3.30 -14.90 -23.43
CA ASN A 279 -2.14 -14.21 -24.02
C ASN A 279 -1.21 -13.55 -22.98
N ASP A 280 -1.46 -13.79 -21.70
CA ASP A 280 -0.57 -13.43 -20.59
C ASP A 280 -0.72 -14.43 -19.43
N GLY A 281 0.18 -14.35 -18.44
CA GLY A 281 0.21 -15.28 -17.31
C GLY A 281 0.98 -14.76 -16.10
N ILE A 282 1.38 -15.68 -15.23
CA ILE A 282 2.03 -15.37 -13.94
C ILE A 282 3.41 -14.70 -14.07
N TYR A 283 4.01 -14.72 -15.26
CA TYR A 283 5.25 -14.01 -15.55
C TYR A 283 5.01 -12.60 -16.14
N GLY A 284 3.74 -12.18 -16.25
CA GLY A 284 3.32 -10.88 -16.72
C GLY A 284 2.35 -10.22 -15.74
N GLY A 285 1.27 -9.63 -16.25
CA GLY A 285 0.27 -8.89 -15.49
C GLY A 285 -0.61 -9.75 -14.56
N LEU A 286 -0.53 -11.09 -14.65
CA LEU A 286 -1.23 -12.02 -13.76
C LEU A 286 -0.32 -12.60 -12.66
N SER A 287 0.82 -11.96 -12.38
CA SER A 287 1.82 -12.45 -11.40
C SER A 287 1.31 -12.67 -9.99
N GLU A 288 0.27 -11.93 -9.57
CA GLU A 288 -0.32 -12.10 -8.24
C GLU A 288 -1.25 -13.32 -8.10
N PHE A 289 -1.63 -13.99 -9.20
CA PHE A 289 -2.59 -15.10 -9.19
C PHE A 289 -2.22 -16.27 -8.25
N PRO A 290 -0.94 -16.71 -8.17
CA PRO A 290 -0.56 -17.79 -7.26
C PRO A 290 -0.62 -17.40 -5.78
N SER A 291 -0.59 -16.11 -5.48
CA SER A 291 -0.41 -15.55 -4.13
C SER A 291 -1.67 -14.90 -3.55
N MET A 292 -2.66 -14.60 -4.38
CA MET A 292 -3.83 -13.80 -4.01
C MET A 292 -5.10 -14.49 -4.51
N VAL A 293 -6.23 -14.16 -3.87
CA VAL A 293 -7.55 -14.56 -4.37
C VAL A 293 -7.68 -14.15 -5.84
N VAL A 294 -8.11 -15.10 -6.68
CA VAL A 294 -8.34 -14.87 -8.10
C VAL A 294 -9.38 -13.75 -8.24
N PRO A 295 -9.08 -12.67 -8.99
CA PRO A 295 -10.02 -11.57 -9.14
C PRO A 295 -11.26 -12.02 -9.90
N THR A 296 -12.37 -11.33 -9.70
CA THR A 296 -13.53 -11.51 -10.59
C THR A 296 -13.18 -11.10 -12.01
N PHE A 297 -13.65 -11.88 -12.98
CA PHE A 297 -13.43 -11.60 -14.39
C PHE A 297 -14.74 -11.70 -15.16
N ARG A 298 -14.77 -11.04 -16.32
CA ARG A 298 -15.88 -11.11 -17.27
C ARG A 298 -15.34 -11.60 -18.60
N VAL A 299 -16.10 -12.45 -19.27
CA VAL A 299 -15.76 -12.92 -20.61
C VAL A 299 -16.54 -12.10 -21.63
N ILE A 300 -15.83 -11.57 -22.62
CA ILE A 300 -16.40 -10.70 -23.66
C ILE A 300 -16.16 -11.41 -25.01
N ALA A 301 -17.20 -11.51 -25.84
CA ALA A 301 -17.11 -12.02 -27.19
C ALA A 301 -16.46 -10.98 -28.14
N PRO A 302 -15.99 -11.38 -29.33
CA PRO A 302 -15.33 -10.44 -30.26
C PRO A 302 -16.18 -9.23 -30.68
N ASP A 303 -17.51 -9.37 -30.65
CA ASP A 303 -18.47 -8.29 -30.95
C ASP A 303 -18.74 -7.36 -29.75
N GLY A 304 -18.08 -7.59 -28.61
CA GLY A 304 -18.25 -6.80 -27.39
C GLY A 304 -19.38 -7.28 -26.47
N THR A 305 -20.11 -8.34 -26.85
CA THR A 305 -21.18 -8.89 -26.00
C THR A 305 -20.60 -9.64 -24.80
N LEU A 306 -21.23 -9.48 -23.63
CA LEU A 306 -20.84 -10.25 -22.44
C LEU A 306 -21.29 -11.69 -22.61
N ARG A 307 -20.36 -12.63 -22.53
CA ARG A 307 -20.70 -14.05 -22.45
C ARG A 307 -21.26 -14.37 -21.07
N ARG A 308 -22.37 -15.09 -21.06
CA ARG A 308 -23.05 -15.60 -19.86
C ARG A 308 -23.16 -17.12 -19.99
N GLY A 309 -22.90 -17.85 -18.91
CA GLY A 309 -22.95 -19.31 -18.87
C GLY A 309 -22.41 -19.82 -17.54
N SER A 310 -22.83 -21.02 -17.12
CA SER A 310 -22.22 -21.72 -15.98
C SER A 310 -20.80 -22.18 -16.34
N VAL A 311 -19.92 -22.25 -15.35
CA VAL A 311 -18.56 -22.79 -15.51
C VAL A 311 -18.57 -24.28 -15.91
N ASP A 312 -19.70 -24.97 -15.69
CA ASP A 312 -19.87 -26.42 -15.86
C ASP A 312 -20.70 -26.84 -17.09
N ALA A 313 -20.66 -26.08 -18.20
CA ALA A 313 -21.36 -26.47 -19.45
C ALA A 313 -20.38 -26.73 -20.60
#